data_AF-A0A080ZYR0-F1
#
_entry.id   AF-A0A080ZYR0-F1
#
_cell.length_a   1.000
_cell.length_b   1.000
_cell.length_c   1.000
_cell.angle_alpha   90.00
_cell.angle_beta   90.00
_cell.angle_gamma   90.00
#
_symmetry.space_group_name_H-M   'P 1'
#
loop_
_entity.id
_entity.type
_entity.pdbx_description
1 polymer ?
#
loop_
_entity_poly.entity_id
_entity_poly.type
_entity_poly.pdbx_seq_one_letter_code
_entity_poly.pdbx_strand_id
1 'polypeptide(L)'
;MTPLEGATRRKGQTYNLNDIQNLATPSAYIYRKLGSKFIRLPDLDKKTLTICQPNRRKCGPMREISDSLQSMIKDLVFNNELSQDKYDKLSIDDKKLFKEILSITHLQYNFSEQLEDPLESLRMEYDKLKGE
;
A
#
# COMPACT_ATOMS: atom_id res chain seq x y z
N MET A 1 -23.14 -38.99 24.43
CA MET A 1 -22.69 -37.65 24.03
C MET A 1 -22.29 -37.71 22.56
N THR A 2 -23.10 -37.16 21.68
CA THR A 2 -22.83 -37.06 20.24
C THR A 2 -21.83 -35.93 19.98
N PRO A 3 -20.82 -36.10 19.11
CA PRO A 3 -19.92 -35.01 18.74
C PRO A 3 -20.63 -34.06 17.77
N LEU A 4 -20.52 -32.75 18.00
CA LEU A 4 -20.95 -31.73 17.05
C LEU A 4 -20.10 -31.82 15.77
N GLU A 5 -20.77 -31.96 14.62
CA GLU A 5 -20.13 -31.93 13.30
C GLU A 5 -19.34 -30.62 13.11
N GLY A 6 -18.10 -30.76 12.64
CA GLY A 6 -17.23 -29.64 12.28
C GLY A 6 -16.01 -29.41 13.18
N ALA A 7 -15.89 -30.08 14.32
CA ALA A 7 -14.74 -29.91 15.22
C ALA A 7 -13.50 -30.70 14.74
N THR A 8 -12.74 -30.13 13.81
CA THR A 8 -11.40 -30.64 13.46
C THR A 8 -10.44 -30.34 14.60
N ARG A 9 -10.18 -31.34 15.46
CA ARG A 9 -9.16 -31.25 16.51
C ARG A 9 -7.76 -31.34 15.90
N ARG A 10 -7.00 -30.23 15.95
CA ARG A 10 -5.54 -30.25 15.90
C ARG A 10 -5.01 -29.45 17.10
N LYS A 11 -3.91 -29.91 17.71
CA LYS A 11 -3.13 -29.09 18.65
C LYS A 11 -2.80 -27.77 17.95
N GLY A 12 -3.36 -26.67 18.43
CA GLY A 12 -3.29 -25.37 17.76
C GLY A 12 -4.62 -24.65 17.87
N GLN A 13 -4.64 -23.62 18.71
CA GLN A 13 -5.80 -22.80 19.02
C GLN A 13 -6.57 -22.40 17.76
N THR A 14 -7.86 -22.74 17.72
CA THR A 14 -8.81 -22.16 16.76
C THR A 14 -9.19 -20.78 17.25
N TYR A 15 -8.61 -19.75 16.65
CA TYR A 15 -9.06 -18.38 16.84
C TYR A 15 -10.29 -18.15 15.96
N ASN A 16 -11.36 -17.61 16.54
CA ASN A 16 -12.47 -17.07 15.77
C ASN A 16 -11.96 -15.80 15.06
N LEU A 17 -11.94 -15.79 13.73
CA LEU A 17 -11.49 -14.64 12.95
C LEU A 17 -12.34 -13.38 13.21
N ASN A 18 -13.59 -13.56 13.66
CA ASN A 18 -14.48 -12.47 14.05
C ASN A 18 -14.17 -11.89 15.44
N ASP A 19 -13.58 -12.68 16.35
CA ASP A 19 -13.23 -12.22 17.71
C ASP A 19 -11.95 -11.37 17.73
N ILE A 20 -11.11 -11.48 16.69
CA ILE A 20 -9.90 -10.66 16.49
C ILE A 20 -10.23 -9.32 15.79
N GLN A 21 -11.42 -9.18 15.18
CA GLN A 21 -11.76 -7.99 14.39
C GLN A 21 -12.02 -6.74 15.24
N ASN A 22 -12.42 -6.88 16.51
CA ASN A 22 -12.74 -5.74 17.38
C ASN A 22 -11.72 -5.46 18.48
N LEU A 23 -10.70 -6.31 18.66
CA LEU A 23 -9.53 -5.97 19.45
C LEU A 23 -8.44 -5.47 18.49
N ALA A 24 -8.05 -4.21 18.64
CA ALA A 24 -6.84 -3.71 18.00
C ALA A 24 -5.63 -4.51 18.52
N THR A 25 -5.29 -5.59 17.83
CA THR A 25 -4.08 -6.35 18.16
C THR A 25 -2.89 -5.38 18.15
N PRO A 26 -1.87 -5.56 19.01
CA PRO A 26 -0.66 -4.74 18.96
C PRO A 26 -0.07 -4.63 17.54
N SER A 27 -0.24 -5.69 16.74
CA SER A 27 0.14 -5.72 15.33
C SER A 27 -0.60 -4.73 14.43
N ALA A 28 -1.85 -4.37 14.74
CA ALA A 28 -2.64 -3.40 13.97
C ALA A 28 -2.13 -1.95 14.14
N TYR A 29 -1.44 -1.67 15.25
CA TYR A 29 -0.73 -0.40 15.48
C TYR A 29 0.63 -0.33 14.77
N ILE A 30 1.16 -1.48 14.33
CA ILE A 30 2.46 -1.55 13.65
C ILE A 30 2.27 -1.70 12.13
N TYR A 31 1.33 -2.54 11.72
CA TYR A 31 1.07 -2.88 10.32
C TYR A 31 -0.33 -2.46 9.91
N ARG A 32 -0.42 -1.65 8.86
CA ARG A 32 -1.70 -1.22 8.28
C ARG A 32 -1.88 -1.81 6.90
N LYS A 33 -3.11 -2.23 6.58
CA LYS A 33 -3.44 -2.79 5.27
C LYS A 33 -3.39 -1.70 4.21
N LEU A 34 -2.82 -2.01 3.06
CA LEU A 34 -2.79 -1.17 1.88
C LEU A 34 -3.04 -2.06 0.66
N GLY A 35 -4.27 -2.03 0.14
CA GLY A 35 -4.73 -2.99 -0.88
C GLY A 35 -4.56 -4.44 -0.45
N SER A 36 -3.82 -5.22 -1.24
CA SER A 36 -3.50 -6.63 -0.98
C SER A 36 -2.27 -6.84 -0.06
N LYS A 37 -1.59 -5.75 0.34
CA LYS A 37 -0.36 -5.79 1.13
C LYS A 37 -0.53 -5.03 2.45
N PHE A 38 0.55 -4.90 3.19
CA PHE A 38 0.63 -4.14 4.43
C PHE A 38 1.83 -3.20 4.40
N ILE A 39 1.76 -2.11 5.14
CA ILE A 39 2.88 -1.21 5.38
C ILE A 39 3.19 -1.14 6.87
N ARG A 40 4.44 -0.85 7.21
CA ARG A 40 4.86 -0.60 8.60
C ARG A 40 4.74 0.88 8.94
N LEU A 41 3.87 1.22 9.89
CA LEU A 41 3.66 2.60 10.33
C LEU A 41 4.93 3.25 10.94
N PRO A 42 5.71 2.55 11.80
CA PRO A 42 6.93 3.15 12.36
C PRO A 42 8.00 3.47 11.32
N ASP A 43 8.06 2.69 10.24
CA ASP A 43 8.99 2.96 9.14
C ASP A 43 8.47 4.15 8.32
N LEU A 44 7.16 4.19 8.04
CA LEU A 44 6.52 5.28 7.32
C LEU A 44 6.73 6.62 8.04
N ASP A 45 6.65 6.67 9.37
CA ASP A 45 6.90 7.88 10.15
C ASP A 45 8.36 8.36 10.07
N LYS A 46 9.30 7.44 9.85
CA LYS A 46 10.72 7.73 9.58
C LYS A 46 11.01 7.97 8.10
N LYS A 47 9.98 8.24 7.28
CA LYS A 47 10.08 8.45 5.84
C LYS A 47 10.73 7.28 5.10
N THR A 48 10.54 6.08 5.63
CA THR A 48 11.03 4.85 5.03
C THR A 48 9.84 3.95 4.69
N LEU A 49 9.66 3.66 3.41
CA LEU A 49 8.62 2.76 2.96
C LEU A 49 9.08 1.31 3.07
N THR A 50 8.36 0.54 3.88
CA THR A 50 8.47 -0.91 3.97
C THR A 50 7.13 -1.55 3.66
N ILE A 51 7.03 -2.23 2.51
CA ILE A 51 5.86 -3.02 2.13
C ILE A 51 6.05 -4.46 2.62
N CYS A 52 4.99 -5.09 3.10
CA CYS A 52 4.98 -6.46 3.60
C CYS A 52 3.78 -7.25 3.07
N GLN A 53 3.96 -8.56 2.98
CA GLN A 53 2.89 -9.51 2.76
C GLN A 53 1.98 -9.62 4.00
N PRO A 54 0.78 -10.23 3.88
CA PRO A 54 -0.07 -10.54 5.03
C PRO A 54 0.64 -11.36 6.13
N ASN A 55 1.57 -12.25 5.74
CA ASN A 55 2.41 -13.03 6.65
C ASN A 55 3.59 -12.24 7.28
N ARG A 56 3.64 -10.91 7.10
CA ARG A 56 4.67 -9.98 7.60
C ARG A 56 6.07 -10.14 7.01
N ARG A 57 6.24 -10.96 5.97
CA ARG A 57 7.49 -10.97 5.18
C ARG A 57 7.59 -9.70 4.34
N LYS A 58 8.79 -9.13 4.26
CA LYS A 58 9.05 -7.93 3.44
C LYS A 58 8.79 -8.22 1.96
N CYS A 59 8.21 -7.23 1.27
CA CYS A 59 8.03 -7.19 -0.18
C CYS A 59 8.98 -6.13 -0.74
N GLY A 60 10.06 -6.56 -1.37
CA GLY A 60 11.01 -5.66 -1.99
C GLY A 60 11.94 -4.94 -0.98
N PRO A 61 12.79 -4.02 -1.48
CA PRO A 61 13.71 -3.26 -0.67
C PRO A 61 12.99 -2.17 0.13
N MET A 62 13.63 -1.73 1.23
CA MET A 62 13.21 -0.51 1.92
C MET A 62 13.61 0.70 1.08
N ARG A 63 12.72 1.68 0.96
CA ARG A 63 12.92 2.88 0.14
C ARG A 63 12.73 4.13 1.00
N GLU A 64 13.62 5.09 0.86
CA GLU A 64 13.37 6.43 1.40
C GLU A 64 12.33 7.14 0.54
N ILE A 65 11.46 7.91 1.17
CA ILE A 65 10.37 8.64 0.51
C ILE A 65 10.38 10.11 0.92
N SER A 66 9.91 10.99 0.05
CA SER A 66 9.74 12.41 0.37
C SER A 66 8.58 12.63 1.35
N ASP A 67 8.56 13.81 1.98
CA ASP A 67 7.47 14.24 2.87
C ASP A 67 6.13 14.29 2.15
N SER A 68 6.13 14.77 0.90
CA SER A 68 4.93 14.83 0.06
C SER A 68 4.39 13.43 -0.25
N LEU A 69 5.26 12.48 -0.61
CA LEU A 69 4.86 11.10 -0.87
C LEU A 69 4.39 10.40 0.41
N GLN A 70 5.06 10.66 1.54
CA GLN A 70 4.65 10.13 2.85
C GLN A 70 3.24 10.59 3.23
N SER A 71 2.92 11.88 3.07
CA SER A 71 1.57 12.40 3.34
C SER A 71 0.53 11.71 2.46
N MET A 72 0.82 11.54 1.17
CA MET A 72 -0.09 10.90 0.23
C MET A 72 -0.33 9.42 0.56
N ILE A 73 0.72 8.69 0.97
CA ILE A 73 0.59 7.31 1.45
C ILE A 73 -0.23 7.26 2.74
N LYS A 74 -0.07 8.22 3.66
CA LYS A 74 -0.88 8.28 4.89
C LYS A 74 -2.36 8.48 4.58
N ASP A 75 -2.70 9.42 3.70
CA ASP A 75 -4.09 9.65 3.28
C ASP A 75 -4.69 8.38 2.68
N LEU A 76 -3.94 7.69 1.83
CA LEU A 76 -4.35 6.42 1.22
C LEU A 76 -4.56 5.30 2.25
N VAL A 77 -3.71 5.24 3.27
CA VAL A 77 -3.72 4.17 4.29
C VAL A 77 -4.82 4.37 5.34
N PHE A 78 -5.10 5.62 5.71
CA PHE A 78 -6.05 5.95 6.78
C PHE A 78 -7.44 6.29 6.24
N ASN A 79 -7.51 7.03 5.14
CA ASN A 79 -8.76 7.54 4.58
C ASN A 79 -9.17 6.78 3.32
N ASN A 80 -8.28 6.00 2.71
CA ASN A 80 -8.50 5.35 1.41
C ASN A 80 -8.85 6.36 0.31
N GLU A 81 -8.29 7.55 0.42
CA GLU A 81 -8.49 8.67 -0.51
C GLU A 81 -7.23 8.92 -1.32
N LEU A 82 -7.42 9.25 -2.60
CA LEU A 82 -6.38 9.61 -3.54
C LEU A 82 -6.65 11.02 -4.06
N SER A 83 -5.71 11.93 -3.85
CA SER A 83 -5.82 13.32 -4.33
C SER A 83 -4.93 13.52 -5.56
N GLN A 84 -5.55 13.83 -6.70
CA GLN A 84 -4.86 14.12 -7.95
C GLN A 84 -3.95 15.35 -7.83
N ASP A 85 -4.42 16.42 -7.19
CA ASP A 85 -3.62 17.64 -6.97
C ASP A 85 -2.34 17.37 -6.15
N LYS A 86 -2.42 16.49 -5.14
CA LYS A 86 -1.23 16.04 -4.40
C LYS A 86 -0.30 15.21 -5.28
N TYR A 87 -0.86 14.34 -6.12
CA TYR A 87 -0.07 13.53 -7.06
C TYR A 87 0.68 14.43 -8.05
N ASP A 88 0.01 15.40 -8.66
CA ASP A 88 0.59 16.25 -9.70
C ASP A 88 1.78 17.07 -9.21
N LYS A 89 1.75 17.47 -7.93
CA LYS A 89 2.83 18.19 -7.23
C LYS A 89 4.01 17.31 -6.82
N LEU A 90 3.91 15.98 -6.91
CA LEU A 90 5.02 15.09 -6.61
C LEU A 90 6.15 15.22 -7.62
N SER A 91 7.38 14.99 -7.15
CA SER A 91 8.53 14.81 -8.03
C SER A 91 8.33 13.62 -8.97
N ILE A 92 9.02 13.60 -10.11
CA ILE A 92 8.92 12.49 -11.07
C ILE A 92 9.30 11.15 -10.42
N ASP A 93 10.32 11.15 -9.57
CA ASP A 93 10.76 9.93 -8.88
C ASP A 93 9.74 9.44 -7.85
N ASP A 94 9.11 10.36 -7.11
CA ASP A 94 8.01 10.01 -6.21
C ASP A 94 6.77 9.52 -6.95
N LYS A 95 6.44 10.10 -8.12
CA LYS A 95 5.33 9.64 -8.97
C LYS A 95 5.57 8.22 -9.46
N LYS A 96 6.80 7.89 -9.89
CA LYS A 96 7.20 6.53 -10.29
C LYS A 96 7.08 5.56 -9.13
N LEU A 97 7.62 5.93 -7.97
CA LEU A 97 7.57 5.09 -6.79
C LEU A 97 6.12 4.88 -6.33
N PHE A 98 5.29 5.92 -6.34
CA PHE A 98 3.88 5.82 -6.00
C PHE A 98 3.11 4.88 -6.93
N LYS A 99 3.36 4.95 -8.24
CA LYS A 99 2.79 4.02 -9.22
C LYS A 99 3.24 2.57 -8.94
N GLU A 100 4.51 2.35 -8.61
CA GLU A 100 5.02 1.03 -8.18
C GLU A 100 4.29 0.51 -6.94
N ILE A 101 4.03 1.38 -5.94
CA ILE A 101 3.27 1.03 -4.73
C ILE A 101 1.86 0.57 -5.10
N LEU A 102 1.16 1.33 -5.95
CA LEU A 102 -0.19 0.97 -6.38
C LEU A 102 -0.22 -0.37 -7.12
N SER A 103 0.81 -0.67 -7.90
CA SER A 103 0.95 -1.96 -8.57
C SER A 103 1.24 -3.11 -7.61
N ILE A 104 2.20 -2.98 -6.71
CA ILE A 104 2.53 -4.02 -5.72
C ILE A 104 1.35 -4.30 -4.79
N THR A 105 0.60 -3.25 -4.43
CA THR A 105 -0.57 -3.33 -3.55
C THR A 105 -1.85 -3.76 -4.29
N HIS A 106 -1.84 -3.81 -5.63
CA HIS A 106 -3.00 -4.03 -6.49
C HIS A 106 -4.12 -2.99 -6.30
N LEU A 107 -3.78 -1.78 -5.85
CA LEU A 107 -4.75 -0.69 -5.69
C LEU A 107 -5.07 0.03 -7.00
N GLN A 108 -4.26 -0.17 -8.04
CA GLN A 108 -4.47 0.40 -9.37
C GLN A 108 -5.85 0.11 -9.98
N TYR A 109 -6.51 -0.98 -9.58
CA TYR A 109 -7.85 -1.34 -10.06
C TYR A 109 -8.98 -0.71 -9.24
N ASN A 110 -8.66 -0.17 -8.06
CA ASN A 110 -9.65 0.40 -7.15
C ASN A 110 -9.97 1.87 -7.47
N PHE A 111 -9.14 2.53 -8.28
CA PHE A 111 -9.34 3.91 -8.68
C PHE A 111 -9.92 3.96 -10.09
N SER A 112 -11.11 4.56 -10.23
CA SER A 112 -11.79 4.75 -11.50
C SER A 112 -11.07 5.73 -12.42
N GLU A 113 -10.29 6.66 -11.85
CA GLU A 113 -9.41 7.56 -12.57
C GLU A 113 -8.02 6.91 -12.67
N GLN A 114 -7.59 6.62 -13.89
CA GLN A 114 -6.23 6.13 -14.15
C GLN A 114 -5.25 7.28 -13.92
N LEU A 115 -4.34 7.11 -12.95
CA LEU A 115 -3.21 8.03 -12.79
C LEU A 115 -2.38 8.04 -14.07
N GLU A 116 -2.19 9.23 -14.61
CA GLU A 116 -1.44 9.45 -15.85
C GLU A 116 0.02 8.96 -15.69
N ASP A 117 0.59 8.34 -16.73
CA ASP A 117 1.93 7.79 -16.64
C ASP A 117 2.97 8.94 -16.56
N PRO A 118 3.78 9.03 -15.49
CA PRO A 118 4.75 10.10 -15.33
C PRO A 118 5.83 10.14 -16.42
N LEU A 119 5.98 9.08 -17.23
CA LEU A 119 6.90 9.07 -18.37
C LEU A 119 6.27 9.54 -19.68
N GLU A 120 4.95 9.61 -19.76
CA GLU A 120 4.27 9.94 -21.02
C GLU A 120 4.46 11.41 -21.40
N SER A 121 4.42 12.30 -20.40
CA SER A 121 4.73 13.72 -20.59
C SER A 121 6.15 13.95 -21.12
N LEU A 122 7.14 13.24 -20.57
CA LEU A 122 8.54 13.33 -21.03
C LEU A 122 8.71 12.78 -22.45
N ARG A 123 7.98 11.71 -22.81
CA ARG A 123 8.02 11.15 -24.17
C ARG A 123 7.45 12.12 -25.19
N MET A 124 6.29 12.73 -24.90
CA MET A 124 5.70 13.75 -25.77
C MET A 124 6.63 14.95 -25.97
N GLU A 125 7.31 15.40 -24.92
CA GLU A 125 8.26 16.52 -25.01
C GLU A 125 9.49 16.14 -25.84
N TYR A 126 10.03 14.93 -25.66
CA TYR A 126 11.14 14.42 -26.46
C TYR A 126 10.77 14.26 -27.94
N ASP A 127 9.61 13.69 -28.24
CA ASP A 127 9.14 13.49 -29.61
C ASP A 127 8.89 14.82 -30.34
N LYS A 128 8.42 15.85 -29.61
CA LYS A 128 8.30 17.21 -30.14
C LYS A 128 9.67 17.80 -30.51
N LEU A 129 10.68 17.62 -29.66
CA LEU A 129 12.05 18.10 -29.90
C LEU A 129 12.78 17.33 -31.00
N LYS A 130 12.39 16.08 -31.27
CA LYS A 130 12.99 15.27 -32.34
C LYS A 130 12.40 15.53 -33.73
N GLY A 131 11.27 16.24 -33.77
CA GLY A 131 10.55 16.62 -34.99
C GLY A 131 10.87 18.03 -35.52
N GLU A 132 11.71 18.80 -34.81
CA GLU A 132 12.38 20.01 -35.29
C GLU A 132 13.77 19.68 -35.87
#